data_AF-A0A3D5V975-F1
#
_entry.id   AF-A0A3D5V975-F1
#
_cell.length_a   1.000
_cell.length_b   1.000
_cell.length_c   1.000
_cell.angle_alpha   90.00
_cell.angle_beta   90.00
_cell.angle_gamma   90.00
#
_symmetry.space_group_name_H-M   'P 1'
#
loop_
_entity.id
_entity.type
_entity.pdbx_description
1 polymer ?
#
loop_
_entity_poly.entity_id
_entity_poly.type
_entity_poly.pdbx_seq_one_letter_code
_entity_poly.pdbx_strand_id
1 'polypeptide(L)'
;MQNMINYLLSKYYQKQGQKLLTKGHPLRAEKCFRKALIRSGAVEDKFNLGLALMSSQKYEEAAKFLEKVYQEYPENMLNILSLAECYLMLGKWQQAPLLYKELLQQQPQNKTFQKYLKISEDVVAREKYVKSKQLLNSAVVDLEKKNDKIALNKLLEAEEYYPESPTIIFNIGSVYILLKQYEKAYEYLEKAVSLSPQNKKFHKNFEFVKRKLRK
;
A
#
# COMPACT_ATOMS: atom_id res chain seq x y z
N MET A 1 -27.12 -11.44 -25.01
CA MET A 1 -26.78 -12.34 -23.88
C MET A 1 -25.29 -12.37 -23.55
N GLN A 2 -24.39 -12.55 -24.52
CA GLN A 2 -22.94 -12.66 -24.27
C GLN A 2 -22.33 -11.44 -23.54
N ASN A 3 -22.73 -10.21 -23.89
CA ASN A 3 -22.25 -8.99 -23.23
C ASN A 3 -22.67 -8.90 -21.76
N MET A 4 -23.89 -9.35 -21.44
CA MET A 4 -24.39 -9.40 -20.06
C MET A 4 -23.65 -10.45 -19.23
N ILE A 5 -23.36 -11.62 -19.81
CA ILE A 5 -22.56 -12.68 -19.17
C ILE A 5 -21.14 -12.17 -18.89
N ASN A 6 -20.50 -11.50 -19.85
CA ASN A 6 -19.17 -10.93 -19.68
C ASN A 6 -19.14 -9.84 -18.60
N TYR A 7 -20.15 -8.97 -18.57
CA TYR A 7 -20.30 -7.96 -17.52
C TYR A 7 -20.41 -8.58 -16.12
N LEU A 8 -21.31 -9.55 -15.94
CA LEU A 8 -21.51 -10.22 -14.65
C LEU A 8 -20.25 -10.97 -14.21
N LEU A 9 -19.54 -11.63 -15.13
CA LEU A 9 -18.29 -12.32 -14.83
C LEU A 9 -17.16 -11.35 -14.48
N SER A 10 -17.06 -10.19 -15.14
CA SER A 10 -16.12 -9.14 -14.73
C SER A 10 -16.42 -8.68 -13.30
N LYS A 11 -17.68 -8.33 -12.99
CA LYS A 11 -18.08 -7.92 -11.63
C LYS A 11 -17.81 -9.00 -10.58
N TYR A 12 -18.00 -10.27 -10.91
CA TYR A 12 -17.62 -11.38 -10.04
C TYR A 12 -16.12 -11.38 -9.74
N TYR A 13 -15.28 -11.32 -10.77
CA TYR A 13 -13.83 -11.32 -10.61
C TYR A 13 -13.31 -10.07 -9.89
N GLN A 14 -13.90 -8.90 -10.13
CA GLN A 14 -13.59 -7.66 -9.39
C GLN A 14 -13.81 -7.85 -7.88
N LYS A 15 -14.98 -8.34 -7.47
CA LYS A 15 -15.31 -8.57 -6.06
C LYS A 15 -14.37 -9.58 -5.41
N GLN A 16 -14.04 -10.67 -6.11
CA GLN A 16 -13.07 -11.65 -5.62
C GLN A 16 -11.67 -11.04 -5.47
N GLY A 17 -11.22 -10.26 -6.45
CA GLY A 17 -9.93 -9.57 -6.42
C GLY A 17 -9.82 -8.59 -5.25
N GLN A 18 -10.83 -7.75 -5.03
CA GLN A 18 -10.85 -6.83 -3.88
C GLN A 18 -10.83 -7.58 -2.55
N LYS A 19 -11.62 -8.64 -2.41
CA LYS A 19 -11.58 -9.49 -1.21
C LYS A 19 -10.19 -10.09 -0.98
N LEU A 20 -9.50 -10.52 -2.04
CA LEU A 20 -8.14 -11.06 -1.94
C LEU A 20 -7.12 -9.99 -1.54
N LEU A 21 -7.22 -8.75 -2.04
CA LEU A 21 -6.37 -7.64 -1.59
C LEU A 21 -6.57 -7.33 -0.11
N THR A 22 -7.82 -7.25 0.37
CA THR A 22 -8.09 -7.01 1.80
C THR A 22 -7.53 -8.10 2.71
N LYS A 23 -7.38 -9.33 2.18
CA LYS A 23 -6.76 -10.46 2.88
C LYS A 23 -5.24 -10.54 2.74
N GLY A 24 -4.61 -9.61 2.01
CA GLY A 24 -3.16 -9.63 1.78
C GLY A 24 -2.72 -10.71 0.79
N HIS A 25 -3.53 -11.04 -0.21
CA HIS A 25 -3.18 -12.02 -1.25
C HIS A 25 -3.08 -11.36 -2.64
N PRO A 26 -2.10 -10.48 -2.85
CA PRO A 26 -2.04 -9.63 -4.04
C PRO A 26 -1.84 -10.42 -5.35
N LEU A 27 -1.04 -11.49 -5.34
CA LEU A 27 -0.85 -12.35 -6.52
C LEU A 27 -2.14 -13.05 -6.97
N ARG A 28 -3.00 -13.45 -6.01
CA ARG A 28 -4.29 -14.05 -6.33
C ARG A 28 -5.27 -12.99 -6.81
N ALA A 29 -5.24 -11.79 -6.22
CA ALA A 29 -6.04 -10.66 -6.66
C ALA A 29 -5.70 -10.25 -8.10
N GLU A 30 -4.41 -10.16 -8.44
CA GLU A 30 -3.93 -9.89 -9.80
C GLU A 30 -4.56 -10.85 -10.82
N LYS A 31 -4.55 -12.16 -10.55
CA LYS A 31 -5.17 -13.17 -11.42
C LYS A 31 -6.66 -12.92 -11.62
N CYS A 32 -7.38 -12.51 -10.57
CA CYS A 32 -8.80 -12.15 -10.67
C CYS A 32 -8.98 -10.90 -11.55
N PHE A 33 -8.22 -9.84 -11.34
CA PHE A 33 -8.37 -8.61 -12.11
C PHE A 33 -7.98 -8.78 -13.58
N ARG A 34 -6.97 -9.60 -13.90
CA ARG A 34 -6.68 -9.96 -15.30
C ARG A 34 -7.86 -10.66 -15.97
N LYS A 35 -8.54 -11.58 -15.26
CA LYS A 35 -9.76 -12.22 -15.75
C LYS A 35 -10.90 -11.22 -15.94
N ALA A 36 -11.07 -10.27 -15.02
CA ALA A 36 -12.07 -9.20 -15.15
C ALA A 36 -11.81 -8.33 -16.39
N LEU A 37 -10.56 -7.90 -16.56
CA LEU A 37 -10.13 -7.05 -17.68
C LEU A 37 -10.36 -7.71 -19.05
N ILE A 38 -10.10 -9.01 -19.19
CA ILE A 38 -10.37 -9.75 -20.44
C ILE A 38 -11.87 -9.76 -20.79
N ARG A 39 -12.76 -9.67 -19.80
CA ARG A 39 -14.21 -9.71 -20.03
C ARG A 39 -14.82 -8.35 -20.35
N SER A 40 -14.39 -7.30 -19.63
CA SER A 40 -15.03 -5.98 -19.74
C SER A 40 -14.19 -4.97 -20.54
N GLY A 41 -12.86 -5.06 -20.46
CA GLY A 41 -11.94 -3.99 -20.92
C GLY A 41 -12.07 -2.67 -20.16
N ALA A 42 -12.89 -2.61 -19.10
CA ALA A 42 -13.27 -1.38 -18.42
C ALA A 42 -12.08 -0.74 -17.71
N VAL A 43 -12.12 0.59 -17.61
CA VAL A 43 -11.06 1.36 -16.95
C VAL A 43 -10.94 1.05 -15.47
N GLU A 44 -12.07 0.76 -14.81
CA GLU A 44 -12.10 0.25 -13.43
C GLU A 44 -11.26 -1.03 -13.27
N ASP A 45 -11.29 -1.93 -14.27
CA ASP A 45 -10.49 -3.16 -14.26
C ASP A 45 -9.00 -2.88 -14.46
N LYS A 46 -8.64 -1.91 -15.31
CA LYS A 46 -7.25 -1.46 -15.48
C LYS A 46 -6.72 -0.86 -14.17
N PHE A 47 -7.50 -0.01 -13.51
CA PHE A 47 -7.14 0.60 -12.23
C PHE A 47 -6.96 -0.45 -11.13
N ASN A 48 -7.95 -1.34 -10.94
CA ASN A 48 -7.86 -2.42 -9.95
C ASN A 48 -6.67 -3.37 -10.20
N LEU A 49 -6.37 -3.66 -11.47
CA LEU A 49 -5.18 -4.43 -11.83
C LEU A 49 -3.90 -3.68 -11.47
N GLY A 50 -3.83 -2.38 -11.76
CA GLY A 50 -2.72 -1.50 -11.35
C GLY A 50 -2.44 -1.58 -9.85
N LEU A 51 -3.47 -1.46 -9.01
CA LEU A 51 -3.35 -1.58 -7.55
C LEU A 51 -2.84 -2.97 -7.09
N ALA A 52 -3.31 -4.04 -7.73
CA ALA A 52 -2.85 -5.39 -7.42
C ALA A 52 -1.39 -5.63 -7.85
N LEU A 53 -0.98 -5.04 -8.97
CA LEU A 53 0.40 -5.08 -9.44
C LEU A 53 1.34 -4.30 -8.51
N MET A 54 0.94 -3.11 -8.05
CA MET A 54 1.67 -2.36 -7.01
C MET A 54 1.84 -3.18 -5.73
N SER A 55 0.75 -3.80 -5.27
CA SER A 55 0.78 -4.68 -4.08
C SER A 55 1.66 -5.92 -4.29
N SER A 56 1.90 -6.31 -5.55
CA SER A 56 2.83 -7.38 -5.93
C SER A 56 4.21 -6.86 -6.30
N GLN A 57 4.50 -5.57 -6.05
CA GLN A 57 5.76 -4.88 -6.35
C GLN A 57 6.14 -4.83 -7.84
N LYS A 58 5.18 -5.08 -8.74
CA LYS A 58 5.37 -5.01 -10.19
C LYS A 58 5.08 -3.59 -10.69
N TYR A 59 5.89 -2.62 -10.24
CA TYR A 59 5.61 -1.20 -10.46
C TYR A 59 5.65 -0.79 -11.93
N GLU A 60 6.52 -1.40 -12.75
CA GLU A 60 6.62 -1.10 -14.18
C GLU A 60 5.34 -1.48 -14.92
N GLU A 61 4.78 -2.65 -14.60
CA GLU A 61 3.52 -3.09 -15.22
C GLU A 61 2.34 -2.30 -14.66
N ALA A 62 2.34 -1.99 -13.35
CA ALA A 62 1.33 -1.16 -12.73
C ALA A 62 1.25 0.22 -13.40
N ALA A 63 2.40 0.89 -13.59
CA ALA A 63 2.47 2.19 -14.23
C ALA A 63 1.83 2.18 -15.62
N LYS A 64 2.08 1.15 -16.45
CA LYS A 64 1.48 1.04 -17.79
C LYS A 64 -0.05 1.02 -17.78
N PHE A 65 -0.67 0.36 -16.79
CA PHE A 65 -2.13 0.34 -16.67
C PHE A 65 -2.68 1.64 -16.09
N LEU A 66 -2.01 2.21 -15.08
CA LEU A 66 -2.41 3.47 -14.44
C LEU A 66 -2.23 4.68 -15.39
N GLU A 67 -1.23 4.66 -16.27
CA GLU A 67 -1.05 5.64 -17.34
C GLU A 67 -2.24 5.62 -18.33
N LYS A 68 -2.75 4.43 -18.68
CA LYS A 68 -3.97 4.32 -19.51
C LYS A 68 -5.20 4.84 -18.79
N VAL A 69 -5.35 4.54 -17.50
CA VAL A 69 -6.45 5.08 -16.69
C VAL A 69 -6.36 6.61 -16.62
N TYR A 70 -5.15 7.15 -16.50
CA TYR A 70 -4.90 8.60 -16.47
C TYR A 70 -5.25 9.26 -17.81
N GLN A 71 -4.96 8.62 -18.95
CA GLN A 71 -5.36 9.12 -20.27
C GLN A 71 -6.89 9.18 -20.44
N GLU A 72 -7.62 8.23 -19.88
CA GLU A 72 -9.09 8.15 -20.01
C GLU A 72 -9.82 9.01 -18.96
N TYR A 73 -9.27 9.13 -17.75
CA TYR A 73 -9.83 9.92 -16.65
C TYR A 73 -8.71 10.70 -15.93
N PRO A 74 -8.24 11.81 -16.50
CA PRO A 74 -7.11 12.57 -15.96
C PRO A 74 -7.40 13.12 -14.57
N GLU A 75 -8.65 13.47 -14.26
CA GLU A 75 -9.04 14.05 -12.96
C GLU A 75 -9.21 13.01 -11.84
N ASN A 76 -9.05 11.70 -12.11
CA ASN A 76 -9.24 10.67 -11.09
C ASN A 76 -8.11 10.70 -10.05
N MET A 77 -8.32 11.41 -8.95
CA MET A 77 -7.34 11.58 -7.87
C MET A 77 -6.76 10.26 -7.33
N LEU A 78 -7.57 9.21 -7.23
CA LEU A 78 -7.09 7.91 -6.74
C LEU A 78 -6.09 7.29 -7.72
N ASN A 79 -6.35 7.43 -9.02
CA ASN A 79 -5.41 6.98 -10.05
C ASN A 79 -4.15 7.84 -10.08
N ILE A 80 -4.28 9.17 -10.03
CA ILE A 80 -3.12 10.10 -10.01
C ILE A 80 -2.22 9.77 -8.82
N LEU A 81 -2.80 9.58 -7.62
CA LEU A 81 -2.07 9.22 -6.42
C LEU A 81 -1.34 7.88 -6.57
N SER A 82 -2.02 6.87 -7.12
CA SER A 82 -1.42 5.54 -7.35
C SER A 82 -0.29 5.60 -8.38
N LEU A 83 -0.45 6.38 -9.45
CA LEU A 83 0.56 6.58 -10.47
C LEU A 83 1.78 7.35 -9.94
N ALA A 84 1.56 8.36 -9.09
CA ALA A 84 2.63 9.11 -8.44
C ALA A 84 3.46 8.22 -7.50
N GLU A 85 2.81 7.34 -6.73
CA GLU A 85 3.53 6.35 -5.91
C GLU A 85 4.31 5.35 -6.78
N CYS A 86 3.71 4.85 -7.88
CA CYS A 86 4.44 4.02 -8.86
C CYS A 86 5.69 4.73 -9.38
N TYR A 87 5.58 6.00 -9.76
CA TYR A 87 6.72 6.77 -10.26
C TYR A 87 7.81 6.97 -9.21
N LEU A 88 7.47 7.20 -7.94
CA LEU A 88 8.45 7.18 -6.86
C LEU A 88 9.15 5.83 -6.77
N MET A 89 8.41 4.72 -6.75
CA MET A 89 8.99 3.39 -6.60
C MET A 89 9.86 2.97 -7.80
N LEU A 90 9.61 3.54 -8.99
CA LEU A 90 10.38 3.32 -10.21
C LEU A 90 11.57 4.27 -10.38
N GLY A 91 11.76 5.23 -9.48
CA GLY A 91 12.79 6.25 -9.64
C GLY A 91 12.52 7.28 -10.73
N LYS A 92 11.25 7.41 -11.15
CA LYS A 92 10.77 8.46 -12.05
C LYS A 92 10.62 9.78 -11.29
N TRP A 93 11.75 10.31 -10.84
CA TRP A 93 11.87 11.44 -9.91
C TRP A 93 11.31 12.76 -10.43
N GLN A 94 11.31 12.94 -11.75
CA GLN A 94 10.79 14.16 -12.37
C GLN A 94 9.27 14.10 -12.55
N GLN A 95 8.71 12.90 -12.73
CA GLN A 95 7.30 12.71 -13.03
C GLN A 95 6.43 12.70 -11.76
N ALA A 96 6.90 12.09 -10.67
CA ALA A 96 6.10 11.97 -9.44
C ALA A 96 5.67 13.34 -8.84
N PRO A 97 6.54 14.36 -8.72
CA PRO A 97 6.14 15.67 -8.20
C PRO A 97 5.08 16.37 -9.03
N LEU A 98 5.07 16.17 -10.36
CA LEU A 98 4.08 16.79 -11.25
C LEU A 98 2.66 16.31 -10.91
N LEU A 99 2.50 15.01 -10.66
CA LEU A 99 1.21 14.42 -10.28
C LEU A 99 0.75 14.87 -8.89
N TYR A 100 1.67 15.05 -7.92
CA TYR A 100 1.30 15.61 -6.62
C TYR A 100 0.92 17.09 -6.71
N LYS A 101 1.54 17.87 -7.59
CA LYS A 101 1.14 19.27 -7.87
C LYS A 101 -0.27 19.33 -8.45
N GLU A 102 -0.60 18.43 -9.39
CA GLU A 102 -1.95 18.32 -9.95
C GLU A 102 -2.98 17.96 -8.88
N LEU A 103 -2.70 16.99 -8.01
CA LEU A 103 -3.56 16.66 -6.87
C LEU A 103 -3.79 17.86 -5.95
N LEU A 104 -2.78 18.72 -5.76
CA LEU A 104 -2.90 19.96 -4.99
C LEU A 104 -3.67 21.06 -5.70
N GLN A 105 -3.71 21.08 -7.03
CA GLN A 105 -4.62 21.99 -7.76
C GLN A 105 -6.08 21.63 -7.48
N GLN A 106 -6.39 20.33 -7.40
CA GLN A 106 -7.74 19.86 -7.07
C GLN A 106 -8.07 20.01 -5.58
N GLN A 107 -7.10 19.77 -4.69
CA GLN A 107 -7.27 19.87 -3.24
C GLN A 107 -6.10 20.61 -2.57
N PRO A 108 -6.07 21.96 -2.61
CA PRO A 108 -4.92 22.75 -2.15
C PRO A 108 -4.55 22.55 -0.67
N GLN A 109 -5.54 22.25 0.17
CA GLN A 109 -5.36 22.08 1.61
C GLN A 109 -5.12 20.62 2.05
N ASN A 110 -5.00 19.69 1.11
CA ASN A 110 -4.79 18.29 1.44
C ASN A 110 -3.36 18.06 1.96
N LYS A 111 -3.22 17.95 3.28
CA LYS A 111 -1.93 17.75 3.96
C LYS A 111 -1.18 16.50 3.49
N THR A 112 -1.90 15.46 3.06
CA THR A 112 -1.29 14.23 2.54
C THR A 112 -0.58 14.51 1.22
N PHE A 113 -1.23 15.22 0.29
CA PHE A 113 -0.62 15.59 -0.99
C PHE A 113 0.56 16.55 -0.80
N GLN A 114 0.45 17.53 0.11
CA GLN A 114 1.56 18.43 0.46
C GLN A 114 2.77 17.65 0.99
N LYS A 115 2.53 16.68 1.88
CA LYS A 115 3.57 15.83 2.45
C LYS A 115 4.29 15.02 1.36
N TYR A 116 3.54 14.35 0.47
CA TYR A 116 4.14 13.53 -0.58
C TYR A 116 4.80 14.36 -1.68
N LEU A 117 4.30 15.57 -1.98
CA LEU A 117 5.00 16.50 -2.86
C LEU A 117 6.38 16.84 -2.29
N LYS A 118 6.45 17.26 -1.02
CA LYS A 118 7.71 17.56 -0.34
C LYS A 118 8.68 16.39 -0.35
N ILE A 119 8.18 15.18 -0.07
CA ILE A 119 8.99 13.95 -0.15
C ILE A 119 9.51 13.76 -1.58
N SER A 120 8.67 13.93 -2.61
CA SER A 120 9.04 13.65 -3.99
C SER A 120 10.05 14.64 -4.59
N GLU A 121 10.01 15.91 -4.17
CA GLU A 121 10.92 16.96 -4.64
C GLU A 121 12.29 16.92 -3.95
N ASP A 122 12.33 16.54 -2.68
CA ASP A 122 13.57 16.43 -1.91
C ASP A 122 14.29 15.11 -2.25
N VAL A 123 15.54 15.23 -2.74
CA VAL A 123 16.35 14.10 -3.22
C VAL A 123 16.60 13.08 -2.11
N VAL A 124 16.91 13.54 -0.91
CA VAL A 124 17.21 12.66 0.22
C VAL A 124 15.91 12.03 0.73
N ALA A 125 14.84 12.82 0.83
CA ALA A 125 13.56 12.33 1.35
C ALA A 125 12.93 11.27 0.45
N ARG A 126 12.94 11.44 -0.89
CA ARG A 126 12.39 10.43 -1.81
C ARG A 126 13.18 9.13 -1.78
N GLU A 127 14.50 9.20 -1.66
CA GLU A 127 15.34 7.99 -1.57
C GLU A 127 15.10 7.23 -0.27
N LYS A 128 15.05 7.94 0.87
CA LYS A 128 14.68 7.34 2.17
C LYS A 128 13.29 6.74 2.13
N TYR A 129 12.32 7.43 1.52
CA TYR A 129 10.95 6.93 1.37
C TYR A 129 10.91 5.63 0.56
N VAL A 130 11.57 5.59 -0.60
CA VAL A 130 11.62 4.40 -1.46
C VAL A 130 12.33 3.25 -0.76
N LYS A 131 13.48 3.50 -0.10
CA LYS A 131 14.21 2.49 0.66
C LYS A 131 13.36 1.91 1.79
N SER A 132 12.68 2.76 2.57
CA SER A 132 11.76 2.34 3.63
C SER A 132 10.63 1.46 3.09
N LYS A 133 10.02 1.83 1.97
CA LYS A 133 8.97 1.04 1.30
C LYS A 133 9.47 -0.30 0.78
N GLN A 134 10.67 -0.34 0.20
CA GLN A 134 11.30 -1.59 -0.26
C GLN A 134 11.58 -2.54 0.91
N LEU A 135 12.11 -2.04 2.02
CA LEU A 135 12.35 -2.81 3.23
C LEU A 135 11.05 -3.35 3.83
N LEU A 136 10.02 -2.51 3.93
CA LEU A 136 8.67 -2.90 4.36
C LEU A 136 8.13 -4.04 3.48
N ASN A 137 8.21 -3.90 2.16
CA ASN A 137 7.73 -4.91 1.23
C ASN A 137 8.53 -6.21 1.34
N SER A 138 9.85 -6.12 1.52
CA SER A 138 10.72 -7.27 1.73
C SER A 138 10.40 -8.00 3.03
N ALA A 139 10.11 -7.25 4.11
CA ALA A 139 9.69 -7.82 5.39
C ALA A 139 8.38 -8.60 5.29
N VAL A 140 7.40 -8.11 4.50
CA VAL A 140 6.15 -8.83 4.27
C VAL A 140 6.41 -10.19 3.62
N VAL A 141 7.32 -10.27 2.65
CA VAL A 141 7.71 -11.54 2.01
C VAL A 141 8.35 -12.50 3.01
N ASP A 142 9.17 -11.99 3.93
CA ASP A 142 9.79 -12.84 4.96
C ASP A 142 8.77 -13.36 5.99
N LEU A 143 7.75 -12.56 6.34
CA LEU A 143 6.66 -13.02 7.19
C LEU A 143 5.86 -14.15 6.54
N GLU A 144 5.61 -14.10 5.23
CA GLU A 144 4.98 -15.20 4.50
C GLU A 144 5.81 -16.48 4.56
N LYS A 145 7.15 -16.34 4.60
CA LYS A 145 8.11 -17.45 4.74
C LYS A 145 8.33 -17.87 6.20
N LYS A 146 7.61 -17.29 7.17
CA LYS A 146 7.78 -17.50 8.62
C LYS A 146 9.18 -17.12 9.14
N ASN A 147 9.86 -16.20 8.47
CA ASN A 147 11.16 -15.68 8.86
C ASN A 147 11.01 -14.44 9.75
N ASP A 148 10.30 -14.57 10.87
CA ASP A 148 9.84 -13.44 11.70
C ASP A 148 10.98 -12.52 12.18
N LYS A 149 12.14 -13.08 12.55
CA LYS A 149 13.31 -12.30 12.99
C LYS A 149 13.93 -11.47 11.85
N ILE A 150 13.98 -12.03 10.64
CA ILE A 150 14.51 -11.33 9.46
C ILE A 150 13.56 -10.19 9.08
N ALA A 151 12.25 -10.48 9.10
CA ALA A 151 11.23 -9.46 8.87
C ALA A 151 11.32 -8.33 9.90
N LEU A 152 11.51 -8.65 11.19
CA LEU A 152 11.67 -7.65 12.24
C LEU A 152 12.85 -6.73 11.96
N ASN A 153 14.03 -7.27 11.66
CA ASN A 153 15.22 -6.48 11.39
C ASN A 153 15.02 -5.51 10.22
N LYS A 154 14.38 -5.97 9.14
CA LYS A 154 14.04 -5.12 7.98
C LYS A 154 13.04 -4.03 8.32
N LEU A 155 12.06 -4.32 9.18
CA LEU A 155 11.09 -3.33 9.62
C LEU A 155 11.73 -2.27 10.53
N LEU A 156 12.65 -2.66 11.42
CA LEU A 156 13.43 -1.73 12.24
C LEU A 156 14.30 -0.82 11.35
N GLU A 157 14.99 -1.39 10.37
CA GLU A 157 15.74 -0.60 9.37
C GLU A 157 14.80 0.34 8.59
N ALA A 158 13.61 -0.13 8.20
CA ALA A 158 12.62 0.71 7.51
C ALA A 158 12.14 1.90 8.37
N GLU A 159 12.07 1.72 9.69
CA GLU A 159 11.72 2.79 10.65
C GLU A 159 12.81 3.85 10.72
N GLU A 160 14.10 3.49 10.67
CA GLU A 160 15.20 4.46 10.66
C GLU A 160 15.08 5.45 9.50
N TYR A 161 14.62 4.97 8.33
CA TYR A 161 14.37 5.82 7.16
C TYR A 161 13.06 6.63 7.27
N TYR A 162 12.05 6.11 7.97
CA TYR A 162 10.73 6.71 8.01
C TYR A 162 10.01 6.45 9.37
N PRO A 163 10.43 7.16 10.45
CA PRO A 163 10.15 6.78 11.83
C PRO A 163 8.73 7.08 12.34
N GLU A 164 7.97 7.87 11.59
CA GLU A 164 6.58 8.25 11.93
C GLU A 164 5.56 7.52 11.06
N SER A 165 5.96 6.44 10.38
CA SER A 165 5.06 5.64 9.55
C SER A 165 4.17 4.75 10.42
N PRO A 166 2.85 5.01 10.53
CA PRO A 166 1.99 4.22 11.40
C PRO A 166 1.94 2.75 10.97
N THR A 167 2.07 2.50 9.65
CA THR A 167 2.10 1.15 9.07
C THR A 167 3.35 0.37 9.45
N ILE A 168 4.55 0.99 9.41
CA ILE A 168 5.80 0.31 9.76
C ILE A 168 5.81 -0.01 11.25
N ILE A 169 5.48 0.97 12.08
CA ILE A 169 5.40 0.84 13.54
C ILE A 169 4.40 -0.26 13.93
N PHE A 170 3.20 -0.26 13.33
CA PHE A 170 2.21 -1.31 13.56
C PHE A 170 2.71 -2.70 13.15
N ASN A 171 3.43 -2.80 12.02
CA ASN A 171 3.98 -4.06 11.58
C ASN A 171 5.08 -4.56 12.53
N ILE A 172 5.96 -3.69 13.03
CA ILE A 172 6.96 -4.05 14.06
C ILE A 172 6.26 -4.61 15.30
N GLY A 173 5.28 -3.90 15.84
CA GLY A 173 4.49 -4.38 16.99
C GLY A 173 3.79 -5.71 16.72
N SER A 174 3.29 -5.92 15.49
CA SER A 174 2.67 -7.18 15.07
C SER A 174 3.68 -8.33 14.98
N VAL A 175 4.92 -8.07 14.57
CA VAL A 175 5.99 -9.09 14.56
C VAL A 175 6.45 -9.41 15.99
N TYR A 176 6.52 -8.42 16.88
CA TYR A 176 6.79 -8.70 18.30
C TYR A 176 5.70 -9.56 18.95
N ILE A 177 4.43 -9.41 18.56
CA ILE A 177 3.36 -10.36 18.95
C ILE A 177 3.70 -11.79 18.52
N LEU A 178 4.11 -11.99 17.25
CA LEU A 178 4.46 -13.33 16.73
C LEU A 178 5.63 -13.95 17.51
N LEU A 179 6.61 -13.11 17.87
CA LEU A 179 7.76 -13.48 18.69
C LEU A 179 7.46 -13.60 20.19
N LYS A 180 6.20 -13.39 20.61
CA LYS A 180 5.73 -13.39 22.01
C LYS A 180 6.44 -12.38 22.92
N GLN A 181 7.02 -11.33 22.35
CA GLN A 181 7.65 -10.22 23.10
C GLN A 181 6.59 -9.13 23.33
N TYR A 182 5.70 -9.35 24.30
CA TYR A 182 4.50 -8.53 24.46
C TYR A 182 4.80 -7.11 24.96
N GLU A 183 5.85 -6.92 25.73
CA GLU A 183 6.29 -5.62 26.25
C GLU A 183 6.70 -4.70 25.10
N LYS A 184 7.60 -5.18 24.22
CA LYS A 184 7.98 -4.42 23.01
C LYS A 184 6.81 -4.24 22.06
N ALA A 185 5.96 -5.26 21.92
CA ALA A 185 4.76 -5.12 21.10
C ALA A 185 3.84 -4.00 21.63
N TYR A 186 3.73 -3.85 22.95
CA TYR A 186 2.92 -2.80 23.58
C TYR A 186 3.44 -1.41 23.19
N GLU A 187 4.73 -1.15 23.37
CA GLU A 187 5.37 0.14 23.06
C GLU A 187 5.11 0.57 21.60
N TYR A 188 5.34 -0.34 20.65
CA TYR A 188 5.10 -0.06 19.24
C TYR A 188 3.62 0.12 18.92
N LEU A 189 2.73 -0.70 19.46
CA LEU A 189 1.31 -0.60 19.16
C LEU A 189 0.66 0.63 19.80
N GLU A 190 1.13 1.07 20.95
CA GLU A 190 0.74 2.34 21.57
C GLU A 190 1.11 3.52 20.67
N LYS A 191 2.36 3.56 20.16
CA LYS A 191 2.82 4.55 19.17
C LYS A 191 2.00 4.49 17.87
N ALA A 192 1.67 3.30 17.38
CA ALA A 192 0.85 3.15 16.17
C ALA A 192 -0.57 3.70 16.37
N VAL A 193 -1.20 3.43 17.52
CA VAL A 193 -2.54 3.92 17.87
C VAL A 193 -2.53 5.43 18.05
N SER A 194 -1.50 6.02 18.67
CA SER A 194 -1.41 7.47 18.84
C SER A 194 -1.27 8.21 17.50
N LEU A 195 -0.48 7.66 16.57
CA LEU A 195 -0.31 8.23 15.22
C LEU A 195 -1.53 8.01 14.31
N SER A 196 -2.38 7.03 14.59
CA SER A 196 -3.58 6.75 13.79
C SER A 196 -4.75 6.28 14.66
N PRO A 197 -5.36 7.20 15.45
CA PRO A 197 -6.36 6.84 16.46
C PRO A 197 -7.64 6.21 15.90
N GLN A 198 -7.93 6.41 14.62
CA GLN A 198 -9.13 5.87 13.97
C GLN A 198 -8.91 4.48 13.37
N ASN A 199 -7.68 3.95 13.39
CA ASN A 199 -7.37 2.68 12.75
C ASN A 199 -7.80 1.49 13.62
N LYS A 200 -8.94 0.88 13.29
CA LYS A 200 -9.50 -0.27 14.02
C LYS A 200 -8.56 -1.48 14.11
N LYS A 201 -7.70 -1.70 13.09
CA LYS A 201 -6.74 -2.81 13.09
C LYS A 201 -5.67 -2.61 14.17
N PHE A 202 -5.22 -1.37 14.34
CA PHE A 202 -4.19 -1.02 15.33
C PHE A 202 -4.72 -1.24 16.74
N HIS A 203 -5.91 -0.71 17.03
CA HIS A 203 -6.61 -0.93 18.30
C HIS A 203 -6.81 -2.40 18.63
N LYS A 204 -7.21 -3.23 17.65
CA LYS A 204 -7.43 -4.66 17.88
C LYS A 204 -6.16 -5.36 18.37
N ASN A 205 -5.01 -5.10 17.76
CA ASN A 205 -3.75 -5.70 18.18
C ASN A 205 -3.25 -5.13 19.51
N PHE A 206 -3.44 -3.82 19.72
CA PHE A 206 -3.06 -3.17 20.99
C PHE A 206 -3.84 -3.75 22.18
N GLU A 207 -5.15 -3.89 22.04
CA GLU A 207 -6.00 -4.51 23.06
C GLU A 207 -5.67 -6.00 23.28
N PHE A 208 -5.29 -6.72 22.23
CA PHE A 208 -4.79 -8.09 22.37
C PHE A 208 -3.54 -8.14 23.25
N VAL A 209 -2.55 -7.25 23.02
CA VAL A 209 -1.31 -7.19 23.81
C VAL A 209 -1.59 -6.79 25.26
N LYS A 210 -2.44 -5.78 25.50
CA LYS A 210 -2.86 -5.38 26.85
C LYS A 210 -3.42 -6.54 27.68
N ARG A 211 -4.21 -7.42 27.06
CA ARG A 211 -4.75 -8.62 27.73
C ARG A 211 -3.67 -9.66 28.04
N LYS A 212 -2.60 -9.73 27.24
CA LYS A 212 -1.49 -10.66 27.45
C LYS A 212 -0.58 -10.22 28.59
N LEU A 213 -0.38 -8.92 28.77
CA LEU A 213 0.44 -8.35 29.85
C LEU A 213 -0.26 -8.29 31.21
N ARG A 214 -1.60 -8.42 31.23
CA ARG A 214 -2.41 -8.45 32.48
C ARG A 214 -2.49 -9.84 33.13
N LYS A 215 -1.95 -10.87 32.50
CA LYS A 215 -1.96 -12.26 32.97
C LYS A 215 -0.54 -12.69 33.33
#